data_AF-A0A497RLR6-F1
#
_entry.id   AF-A0A497RLR6-F1
#
_cell.length_a   1.000
_cell.length_b   1.000
_cell.length_c   1.000
_cell.angle_alpha   90.00
_cell.angle_beta   90.00
_cell.angle_gamma   90.00
#
_symmetry.space_group_name_H-M   'P 1'
#
loop_
_entity.id
_entity.type
_entity.pdbx_description
1 polymer ?
#
loop_
_entity_poly.entity_id
_entity_poly.type
_entity_poly.pdbx_seq_one_letter_code
_entity_poly.pdbx_strand_id
1 'polypeptide(L)'
;MEELVGIRKYLTSVKGIDGNFKDSPEDFYVEEIADLKLGDGEWVVVRVKKVNWDTLNFVRVLSNRLHISQKRISYAGTKDKRSVSVQYFAIRIKDDVEVERL
;
A
#
# COMPACT_ATOMS: atom_id res chain seq x y z
N MET A 1 11.78 26.52 -4.13
CA MET A 1 12.12 25.09 -3.99
C MET A 1 11.54 24.27 -5.13
N GLU A 2 10.25 24.42 -5.45
CA GLU A 2 9.62 23.78 -6.62
C GLU A 2 10.18 24.27 -7.97
N GLU A 3 10.52 25.55 -8.06
CA GLU A 3 11.13 26.11 -9.27
C GLU A 3 12.51 25.52 -9.58
N LEU A 4 13.27 25.13 -8.54
CA LEU A 4 14.58 24.48 -8.67
C LEU A 4 14.47 23.08 -9.28
N VAL A 5 13.32 22.42 -9.12
CA VAL A 5 13.01 21.13 -9.76
C VAL A 5 12.21 21.29 -11.05
N GLY A 6 12.09 22.53 -11.56
CA GLY A 6 11.47 22.82 -12.86
C GLY A 6 9.95 23.00 -12.85
N ILE A 7 9.29 22.97 -11.69
CA ILE A 7 7.85 23.22 -11.57
C ILE A 7 7.65 24.74 -11.45
N ARG A 8 7.25 25.39 -12.55
CA ARG A 8 7.21 26.87 -12.65
C ARG A 8 5.83 27.48 -12.83
N LYS A 9 4.81 26.68 -13.12
CA LYS A 9 3.47 27.16 -13.46
C LYS A 9 2.40 26.29 -12.82
N TYR A 10 1.27 26.92 -12.51
CA TYR A 10 0.06 26.27 -12.04
C TYR A 10 -0.98 26.22 -13.15
N LEU A 11 -1.88 25.24 -13.10
CA LEU A 11 -3.00 25.13 -14.04
C LEU A 11 -4.04 26.25 -13.82
N THR A 12 -4.18 26.74 -12.58
CA THR A 12 -5.18 27.73 -12.18
C THR A 12 -4.54 29.04 -11.75
N SER A 13 -5.24 30.16 -11.97
CA SER A 13 -4.83 31.50 -11.52
C SER A 13 -5.40 31.89 -10.15
N VAL A 14 -6.20 31.04 -9.52
CA VAL A 14 -6.81 31.32 -8.21
C VAL A 14 -5.76 31.26 -7.10
N LYS A 15 -5.95 32.10 -6.07
CA LYS A 15 -5.11 32.09 -4.87
C LYS A 15 -5.23 30.73 -4.17
N GLY A 16 -4.10 30.20 -3.72
CA GLY A 16 -4.07 28.99 -2.88
C GLY A 16 -4.84 29.19 -1.57
N ILE A 17 -5.31 28.08 -1.01
CA ILE A 17 -6.12 28.07 0.23
C ILE A 17 -5.28 28.03 1.51
N ASP A 18 -3.95 28.00 1.39
CA ASP A 18 -3.02 27.67 2.46
C ASP A 18 -3.37 26.32 3.14
N GLY A 19 -2.71 25.97 4.24
CA GLY A 19 -3.05 24.79 5.04
C GLY A 19 -1.88 23.85 5.33
N ASN A 20 -2.05 23.06 6.38
CA ASN A 20 -1.12 22.01 6.78
C ASN A 20 -1.66 20.67 6.28
N PHE A 21 -0.78 19.86 5.69
CA PHE A 21 -1.15 18.56 5.13
C PHE A 21 -0.36 17.43 5.81
N LYS A 22 -1.01 16.28 6.02
CA LYS A 22 -0.46 15.10 6.71
C LYS A 22 0.03 15.42 8.14
N ASP A 23 -0.78 16.10 8.96
CA ASP A 23 -0.45 16.27 10.39
C ASP A 23 -0.66 14.95 11.15
N SER A 24 -1.74 14.24 10.84
CA SER A 24 -2.00 12.86 11.25
C SER A 24 -2.00 11.90 10.05
N PRO A 25 -1.74 10.59 10.23
CA PRO A 25 -1.97 9.60 9.17
C PRO A 25 -3.41 9.59 8.63
N GLU A 26 -4.39 9.93 9.46
CA GLU A 26 -5.81 9.96 9.15
C GLU A 26 -6.19 11.09 8.18
N ASP A 27 -5.39 12.16 8.12
CA ASP A 27 -5.58 13.27 7.17
C ASP A 27 -5.34 12.85 5.70
N PHE A 28 -4.77 11.66 5.49
CA PHE A 28 -4.46 11.16 4.16
C PHE A 28 -4.90 9.70 4.00
N TYR A 29 -6.05 9.52 3.36
CA TYR A 29 -6.62 8.23 3.04
C TYR A 29 -6.36 7.86 1.58
N VAL A 30 -5.84 6.66 1.34
CA VAL A 30 -5.62 6.12 -0.01
C VAL A 30 -6.18 4.72 -0.08
N GLU A 31 -7.02 4.45 -1.07
CA GLU A 31 -7.54 3.12 -1.34
C GLU A 31 -7.24 2.72 -2.78
N GLU A 32 -6.70 1.51 -2.93
CA GLU A 32 -6.40 0.93 -4.23
C GLU A 32 -7.69 0.53 -4.97
N ILE A 33 -7.83 1.04 -6.19
CA ILE A 33 -8.84 0.59 -7.14
C ILE A 33 -8.17 -0.48 -8.01
N ALA A 34 -8.64 -1.72 -7.90
CA ALA A 34 -8.11 -2.86 -8.63
C ALA A 34 -9.23 -3.62 -9.35
N ASP A 35 -8.98 -4.01 -10.60
CA ASP A 35 -9.78 -4.99 -11.34
C ASP A 35 -9.12 -6.36 -11.23
N LEU A 36 -9.51 -7.12 -10.19
CA LEU A 36 -8.90 -8.40 -9.86
C LEU A 36 -9.64 -9.55 -10.54
N LYS A 37 -8.93 -10.29 -11.39
CA LYS A 37 -9.41 -11.56 -11.96
C LYS A 37 -8.92 -12.69 -11.06
N LEU A 38 -9.80 -13.14 -10.17
CA LEU A 38 -9.53 -14.28 -9.30
C LEU A 38 -9.76 -15.59 -10.09
N GLY A 39 -8.96 -16.60 -9.78
CA GLY A 39 -9.07 -17.94 -10.34
C GLY A 39 -8.51 -18.96 -9.37
N ASP A 40 -8.53 -20.22 -9.77
CA ASP A 40 -8.00 -21.32 -8.95
C ASP A 40 -6.46 -21.32 -8.96
N GLY A 41 -5.86 -21.73 -7.84
CA GLY A 41 -4.42 -21.93 -7.73
C GLY A 41 -3.87 -21.62 -6.35
N GLU A 42 -2.54 -21.56 -6.27
CA GLU A 42 -1.79 -21.37 -5.03
C GLU A 42 -1.75 -19.91 -4.53
N TRP A 43 -2.53 -18.99 -5.12
CA TRP A 43 -2.47 -17.56 -4.79
C TRP A 43 -3.70 -17.12 -4.03
N VAL A 44 -3.48 -16.61 -2.82
CA VAL A 44 -4.52 -15.98 -1.99
C VAL A 44 -4.36 -14.46 -2.08
N VAL A 45 -5.45 -13.78 -2.41
CA VAL A 45 -5.48 -12.31 -2.43
C VAL A 45 -6.13 -11.79 -1.16
N VAL A 46 -5.43 -10.91 -0.45
CA VAL A 46 -5.93 -10.26 0.77
C VAL A 46 -6.00 -8.75 0.58
N ARG A 47 -7.06 -8.13 1.13
CA ARG A 47 -7.21 -6.68 1.19
C ARG A 47 -6.75 -6.21 2.57
N VAL A 48 -5.72 -5.37 2.60
CA VAL A 48 -5.05 -4.96 3.85
C VAL A 48 -5.21 -3.46 4.06
N LYS A 49 -5.71 -3.09 5.24
CA LYS A 49 -5.67 -1.71 5.76
C LYS A 49 -4.43 -1.52 6.63
N LYS A 50 -3.62 -0.52 6.28
CA LYS A 50 -2.39 -0.12 6.97
C LYS A 50 -2.57 1.31 7.49
N VAL A 51 -2.16 1.57 8.73
CA VAL A 51 -2.17 2.91 9.32
C VAL A 51 -0.77 3.25 9.81
N ASN A 52 -0.12 4.23 9.19
CA ASN A 52 1.27 4.60 9.50
C ASN A 52 2.29 3.47 9.22
N TRP A 53 2.02 2.61 8.23
CA TRP A 53 2.88 1.47 7.86
C TRP A 53 3.42 1.58 6.43
N ASP A 54 4.73 1.44 6.30
CA ASP A 54 5.40 1.20 5.02
C ASP A 54 5.06 -0.20 4.47
N THR A 55 4.93 -0.30 3.15
CA THR A 55 4.64 -1.56 2.43
C THR A 55 5.76 -2.59 2.62
N LEU A 56 7.04 -2.21 2.52
CA LEU A 56 8.14 -3.17 2.65
C LEU A 56 8.24 -3.72 4.07
N ASN A 57 8.06 -2.87 5.09
CA ASN A 57 8.01 -3.33 6.48
C ASN A 57 6.84 -4.29 6.73
N PHE A 58 5.65 -3.98 6.20
CA PHE A 58 4.49 -4.89 6.30
C PHE A 58 4.79 -6.25 5.67
N VAL A 59 5.34 -6.28 4.45
CA VAL A 59 5.71 -7.52 3.74
C VAL A 59 6.70 -8.35 4.53
N ARG A 60 7.70 -7.71 5.16
CA ARG A 60 8.67 -8.39 6.02
C ARG A 60 8.02 -9.01 7.26
N VAL A 61 7.14 -8.28 7.94
CA VAL A 61 6.44 -8.79 9.12
C VAL A 61 5.53 -9.96 8.74
N LEU A 62 4.78 -9.81 7.65
CA LEU A 62 3.88 -10.84 7.14
C LEU A 62 4.66 -12.11 6.73
N SER A 63 5.76 -11.97 6.00
CA SER A 63 6.58 -13.12 5.59
C SER A 63 7.13 -13.89 6.79
N ASN A 64 7.56 -13.18 7.83
CA ASN A 64 8.08 -13.79 9.04
C ASN A 64 7.00 -14.53 9.82
N ARG A 65 5.79 -13.96 9.92
CA ARG A 65 4.63 -14.60 10.57
C ARG A 65 4.20 -15.88 9.86
N LEU A 66 4.19 -15.86 8.52
CA LEU A 66 3.80 -17.01 7.71
C LEU A 66 4.92 -18.06 7.57
N HIS A 67 6.15 -17.72 7.95
CA HIS A 67 7.37 -18.51 7.69
C HIS A 67 7.61 -18.78 6.20
N ILE A 68 7.33 -17.79 5.35
CA ILE A 68 7.52 -17.87 3.90
C ILE A 68 8.54 -16.83 3.41
N SER A 69 9.11 -17.05 2.22
CA SER A 69 9.94 -16.02 1.58
C SER A 69 9.11 -14.79 1.19
N GLN A 70 9.63 -13.59 1.38
CA GLN A 70 9.01 -12.34 0.89
C GLN A 70 8.72 -12.38 -0.62
N LYS A 71 9.49 -13.16 -1.40
CA LYS A 71 9.26 -13.36 -2.85
C LYS A 71 7.91 -14.01 -3.18
N ARG A 72 7.22 -14.57 -2.18
CA ARG A 72 5.87 -15.15 -2.31
C ARG A 72 4.76 -14.12 -2.06
N ILE A 73 5.10 -12.87 -1.74
CA ILE A 73 4.15 -11.80 -1.47
C ILE A 73 4.32 -10.73 -2.57
N SER A 74 3.25 -10.46 -3.30
CA SER A 74 3.19 -9.54 -4.44
C SER A 74 2.17 -8.43 -4.19
N TYR A 75 2.43 -7.24 -4.74
CA TYR A 75 1.55 -6.07 -4.67
C TYR A 75 1.82 -5.14 -5.87
N ALA A 76 0.82 -4.36 -6.30
CA ALA A 76 0.94 -3.54 -7.52
C ALA A 76 1.70 -2.23 -7.32
N GLY A 77 1.86 -1.77 -6.06
CA GLY A 77 2.63 -0.59 -5.75
C GLY A 77 2.78 -0.33 -4.25
N THR A 78 3.69 0.57 -3.91
CA THR A 78 3.81 1.09 -2.55
C THR A 78 2.79 2.20 -2.31
N LYS A 79 2.41 2.39 -1.06
CA LYS A 79 1.57 3.52 -0.62
C LYS A 79 2.35 4.32 0.42
N ASP A 80 1.99 5.59 0.59
CA ASP A 80 2.61 6.47 1.59
C ASP A 80 2.61 5.85 2.99
N LYS A 81 3.75 5.87 3.67
CA LYS A 81 3.83 5.40 5.06
C LYS A 81 2.90 6.21 5.97
N ARG A 82 2.96 7.54 5.94
CA ARG A 82 2.15 8.44 6.79
C ARG A 82 0.77 8.63 6.17
N SER A 83 -0.04 7.59 6.22
CA SER A 83 -1.39 7.53 5.65
C SER A 83 -2.22 6.43 6.30
N VAL A 84 -3.53 6.47 6.06
CA VAL A 84 -4.39 5.29 6.08
C VAL A 84 -4.44 4.75 4.65
N SER A 85 -3.81 3.61 4.42
CA SER A 85 -3.71 2.96 3.10
C SER A 85 -4.47 1.65 3.06
N VAL A 86 -5.29 1.44 2.04
CA VAL A 86 -5.91 0.15 1.73
C VAL A 86 -5.38 -0.34 0.38
N GLN A 87 -4.79 -1.53 0.35
CA GLN A 87 -4.25 -2.13 -0.88
C GLN A 87 -4.38 -3.66 -0.85
N TYR A 88 -4.24 -4.27 -2.02
CA TYR A 88 -4.25 -5.71 -2.19
C TYR A 88 -2.83 -6.29 -2.14
N PHE A 89 -2.73 -7.48 -1.56
CA PHE A 89 -1.53 -8.31 -1.58
C PHE A 89 -1.92 -9.69 -2.09
N ALA A 90 -1.13 -10.24 -3.01
CA ALA A 90 -1.24 -11.63 -3.45
C ALA A 90 -0.15 -12.45 -2.77
N ILE A 91 -0.52 -13.53 -2.10
CA ILE A 91 0.38 -14.37 -1.32
C ILE A 91 0.31 -15.77 -1.90
N ARG A 92 1.44 -16.30 -2.36
CA ARG A 92 1.49 -17.69 -2.78
C ARG A 92 1.50 -18.58 -1.55
N ILE A 93 0.49 -19.41 -1.35
CA ILE A 93 0.28 -20.35 -0.23
C ILE A 93 0.29 -21.79 -0.78
N LYS A 94 0.97 -22.71 -0.09
CA LYS A 94 1.20 -24.09 -0.57
C LYS A 94 0.36 -25.15 0.12
N ASP A 95 -0.04 -24.90 1.36
CA ASP A 95 -0.76 -25.85 2.20
C ASP A 95 -1.66 -25.10 3.20
N ASP A 96 -2.58 -25.85 3.82
CA ASP A 96 -3.56 -25.30 4.77
C ASP A 96 -2.88 -24.75 6.03
N VAL A 97 -1.71 -25.27 6.41
CA VAL A 97 -0.94 -24.81 7.57
C VAL A 97 -0.47 -23.36 7.37
N GLU A 98 -0.05 -23.01 6.15
CA GLU A 98 0.29 -21.64 5.79
C GLU A 98 -0.94 -20.71 5.78
N VAL A 99 -2.13 -21.22 5.40
CA VAL A 99 -3.39 -20.45 5.45
C VAL A 99 -3.77 -20.10 6.89
N GLU A 100 -3.65 -21.05 7.81
CA GLU A 100 -3.98 -20.87 9.23
C GLU A 100 -3.12 -19.81 9.95
N ARG A 101 -1.99 -19.41 9.37
CA ARG A 101 -1.08 -18.40 9.94
C ARG A 101 -1.39 -16.96 9.53
N LEU A 102 -2.26 -16.76 8.54
CA LEU A 102 -2.72 -15.43 8.10
C LEU A 102 -3.47 -14.72 9.23
#